data_AF-A0A259M939-F1
#
_entry.id   AF-A0A259M939-F1
#
_cell.length_a   1.000
_cell.length_b   1.000
_cell.length_c   1.000
_cell.angle_alpha   90.00
_cell.angle_beta   90.00
_cell.angle_gamma   90.00
#
_symmetry.space_group_name_H-M   'P 1'
#
loop_
_entity.id
_entity.type
_entity.pdbx_description
1 polymer ?
#
loop_
_entity_poly.entity_id
_entity_poly.type
_entity_poly.pdbx_seq_one_letter_code
_entity_poly.pdbx_strand_id
1 'polypeptide(L)' 'MRVLSFFCAVLVASPVLADGFDRPIPQAQSATAEFWFAVGSLGLIAALAFVQWLVARR' A
#
# COMPACT_ATOMS: atom_id res chain seq x y z
N MET A 1 -33.97 -26.58 13.05
CA MET A 1 -33.33 -25.71 14.06
C MET A 1 -31.96 -26.22 14.54
N ARG A 2 -31.83 -27.48 15.00
CA ARG A 2 -30.59 -28.02 15.59
C ARG A 2 -29.36 -27.95 14.67
N VAL A 3 -29.52 -28.28 13.39
CA VAL A 3 -28.44 -28.24 12.38
C VAL A 3 -27.99 -26.80 12.13
N LEU A 4 -28.94 -25.86 12.06
CA LEU A 4 -28.64 -24.44 11.87
C LEU A 4 -27.90 -23.86 13.07
N SER A 5 -28.30 -24.21 14.30
CA SER A 5 -27.62 -23.80 15.52
C SER A 5 -26.19 -24.32 15.60
N PHE A 6 -25.96 -25.57 15.17
CA PHE A 6 -24.62 -26.15 15.09
C PHE A 6 -23.76 -25.41 14.06
N PHE A 7 -24.31 -25.12 12.88
CA PHE A 7 -23.61 -24.38 11.83
C PHE A 7 -23.24 -22.95 12.28
N CYS A 8 -24.15 -22.26 12.95
CA CYS A 8 -23.89 -20.94 13.53
C CYS A 8 -22.78 -20.99 14.59
N ALA A 9 -22.76 -22.01 15.45
CA ALA A 9 -21.71 -22.15 16.47
C ALA A 9 -20.32 -22.34 15.85
N VAL A 10 -20.22 -23.12 14.76
CA VAL A 10 -18.95 -23.31 14.03
C VAL A 10 -18.48 -22.01 13.38
N LEU A 11 -19.38 -21.26 12.75
CA LEU A 11 -19.04 -19.99 12.10
C LEU A 11 -18.56 -18.92 13.09
N VAL A 12 -19.15 -18.85 14.29
CA VAL A 12 -18.75 -17.90 15.34
C VAL A 12 -17.36 -18.22 15.92
N ALA A 13 -16.94 -19.50 15.90
CA ALA A 13 -15.62 -19.93 16.34
C ALA A 13 -14.53 -19.82 15.26
N SER A 14 -14.90 -19.55 13.99
CA SER A 14 -13.94 -19.38 12.89
C SER A 14 -12.84 -18.33 13.07
N PRO A 15 -13.04 -17.15 13.72
CA PRO A 15 -11.97 -16.16 13.86
C PRO A 15 -10.86 -16.62 14.82
N VAL A 16 -11.10 -17.60 15.70
CA VAL A 16 -10.06 -18.20 16.56
C VAL A 16 -9.01 -18.93 15.70
N LEU A 17 -9.37 -19.43 14.52
CA LEU A 17 -8.44 -20.05 13.57
C LEU A 17 -7.60 -19.01 12.80
N ALA A 18 -7.96 -17.73 12.88
CA ALA A 18 -7.26 -16.61 12.25
C ALA A 18 -6.35 -15.84 13.23
N ASP A 19 -6.27 -16.25 14.50
CA ASP A 19 -5.45 -15.59 15.54
C ASP A 19 -3.93 -15.67 15.23
N GLY A 20 -3.50 -16.68 14.46
CA GLY A 20 -2.14 -16.80 13.93
C GLY A 20 -1.93 -16.21 12.53
N PHE A 21 -2.97 -15.66 11.90
CA PHE A 21 -2.86 -15.02 10.61
C PHE A 21 -2.49 -13.55 10.80
N ASP A 22 -1.19 -13.29 10.82
CA ASP A 22 -0.71 -11.92 10.69
C ASP A 22 -0.93 -11.51 9.23
N ARG A 23 -1.92 -10.66 8.99
CA ARG A 23 -2.17 -10.12 7.64
C ARG A 23 -0.84 -9.58 7.11
N PRO A 24 -0.44 -9.87 5.86
CA PRO A 24 0.70 -9.19 5.27
C PRO A 24 0.37 -7.70 5.26
N ILE A 25 0.93 -6.95 6.20
CA ILE A 25 0.78 -5.50 6.23
C ILE A 25 1.60 -5.03 5.04
N PRO A 26 1.02 -4.29 4.07
CA PRO A 26 1.82 -3.62 3.06
C PRO A 26 2.89 -2.83 3.79
N GLN A 27 4.17 -3.10 3.51
CA GLN A 27 5.30 -2.46 4.20
C GLN A 27 4.98 -0.98 4.37
N ALA A 28 4.80 -0.56 5.63
CA ALA A 28 4.50 0.82 5.95
C ALA A 28 5.62 1.67 5.36
N GLN A 29 5.25 2.71 4.61
CA GLN A 29 6.07 3.83 4.16
C GLN A 29 7.56 3.63 4.47
N SER A 30 8.26 2.85 3.63
CA SER A 30 9.65 2.53 3.91
C SER A 30 10.49 3.79 3.70
N ALA A 31 11.41 4.08 4.62
CA ALA A 31 12.30 5.25 4.50
C ALA A 31 13.04 5.28 3.16
N THR A 32 13.34 4.11 2.58
CA THR A 32 13.92 3.97 1.24
C THR A 32 12.94 4.36 0.13
N ALA A 33 11.67 3.93 0.21
CA ALA A 33 10.65 4.32 -0.76
C ALA A 33 10.39 5.84 -0.74
N GLU A 34 10.32 6.44 0.45
CA GLU A 34 10.16 7.90 0.60
C GLU A 34 11.33 8.65 -0.03
N PHE A 35 12.56 8.21 0.23
CA PHE A 35 13.77 8.79 -0.35
C PHE A 35 13.76 8.75 -1.88
N TRP A 36 13.48 7.59 -2.47
CA TRP A 36 13.46 7.45 -3.93
C TRP A 36 12.31 8.20 -4.58
N PHE A 37 11.16 8.29 -3.91
CA PHE A 37 10.05 9.12 -4.37
C PHE A 37 10.43 10.61 -4.40
N ALA A 38 11.13 11.10 -3.38
CA ALA A 38 11.61 12.48 -3.34
C ALA A 38 12.63 12.76 -4.46
N VAL A 39 13.62 11.86 -4.64
CA VAL A 39 14.61 11.97 -5.73
C VAL A 39 13.94 11.98 -7.10
N GLY A 40 12.99 11.07 -7.34
CA GLY A 40 12.23 11.02 -8.58
C GLY A 40 11.41 12.29 -8.85
N SER A 41 10.77 12.82 -7.80
CA SER A 41 9.98 14.06 -7.88
C SER A 41 10.85 15.27 -8.23
N LEU A 42 12.03 15.39 -7.60
CA LEU A 42 13.00 16.44 -7.94
C LEU A 42 13.51 16.31 -9.38
N GLY A 43 13.80 15.08 -9.83
CA GLY A 43 14.18 14.80 -11.21
C GLY A 43 13.11 15.22 -12.21
N LEU A 44 11.84 14.94 -11.93
CA LEU A 44 10.70 15.36 -12.77
C LEU A 44 10.63 16.89 -12.89
N ILE A 45 10.71 17.61 -11.77
CA ILE A 45 10.68 19.08 -11.77
C ILE A 45 11.85 19.63 -12.58
N ALA A 46 13.05 19.08 -12.40
CA ALA A 46 14.23 19.50 -13.16
C ALA A 46 14.06 19.27 -14.67
N ALA A 47 13.47 18.13 -15.07
CA ALA A 47 13.18 17.83 -16.47
C ALA A 47 12.18 18.84 -17.08
N LEU A 48 11.10 19.16 -16.36
CA LEU A 48 10.13 20.16 -16.80
C LEU A 48 10.76 21.55 -16.94
N ALA A 49 11.58 21.96 -15.96
CA ALA A 49 12.31 23.22 -16.01
C ALA A 49 13.28 23.28 -17.20
N PHE A 50 13.99 22.19 -17.47
CA PHE A 50 14.92 22.09 -18.60
C PHE A 50 14.20 22.19 -19.94
N VAL A 51 13.06 21.52 -20.09
CA VAL A 51 12.22 21.61 -21.30
C VAL A 51 11.72 23.05 -21.48
N GLN A 52 11.17 23.65 -20.43
CA GLN A 52 10.70 25.04 -20.48
C GLN A 52 11.82 26.00 -20.89
N TRP A 53 13.01 25.84 -20.32
CA TRP A 53 14.19 26.64 -20.65
C TRP A 53 14.63 26.46 -22.10
N LEU A 54 14.62 25.23 -22.62
CA LEU A 54 14.99 24.94 -24.00
C LEU A 54 13.99 25.56 -24.99
N VAL A 55 12.69 25.52 -24.66
CA VAL A 55 11.63 26.15 -25.47
C VAL A 55 11.72 27.67 -25.42
N ALA A 56 11.91 28.27 -24.24
CA ALA A 56 11.99 29.73 -24.07
C ALA A 56 13.24 30.36 -24.73
N ARG A 57 14.22 29.54 -25.12
CA ARG A 57 15.42 29.97 -25.86
C ARG A 57 15.25 29.97 -27.37
N ARG A 58 14.15 29.43 -27.89
CA ARG A 58 13.78 29.51 -29.31
C ARG A 58 12.94 30.75 -29.55
#